data_AF-A0A4W5QCU4-F1
#
_entry.id   AF-A0A4W5QCU4-F1
#
_cell.length_a   1.000
_cell.length_b   1.000
_cell.length_c   1.000
_cell.angle_alpha   90.00
_cell.angle_beta   90.00
_cell.angle_gamma   90.00
#
_symmetry.space_group_name_H-M   'P 1'
#
loop_
_entity.id
_entity.type
_entity.pdbx_description
1 polymer ?
#
loop_
_entity_poly.entity_id
_entity_poly.type
_entity_poly.pdbx_seq_one_letter_code
_entity_poly.pdbx_strand_id
1 'polypeptide(L)'
;MTAHSSKTVLSLDSEAVLSLKDGINFKKSPDDAKCYIIYKENGELKACKNQCKHQGGLFIKDIEDLDGRTVRCTKHFWKLNVSTMQYVNPPDSFTQDELGKLSCHFLNLKGY
;
A
#
# COMPACT_ATOMS: atom_id res chain seq x y z
N MET A 1 -23.82 -14.14 -12.93
CA MET A 1 -23.21 -12.79 -12.76
C MET A 1 -22.70 -12.71 -11.33
N THR A 2 -21.39 -12.69 -11.12
CA THR A 2 -20.81 -12.51 -9.78
C THR A 2 -20.93 -11.03 -9.39
N ALA A 3 -21.66 -10.75 -8.32
CA ALA A 3 -21.74 -9.40 -7.78
C ALA A 3 -20.35 -8.98 -7.25
N HIS A 4 -19.73 -7.98 -7.86
CA HIS A 4 -18.47 -7.44 -7.37
C HIS A 4 -18.80 -6.44 -6.26
N SER A 5 -18.57 -6.83 -5.01
CA SER A 5 -18.77 -5.97 -3.84
C SER A 5 -17.45 -5.31 -3.45
N SER A 6 -17.43 -3.98 -3.39
CA SER A 6 -16.31 -3.21 -2.86
C SER A 6 -16.55 -2.90 -1.38
N LYS A 7 -15.55 -3.15 -0.53
CA LYS A 7 -15.57 -2.76 0.88
C LYS A 7 -14.44 -1.77 1.16
N THR A 8 -14.73 -0.69 1.88
CA THR A 8 -13.70 0.17 2.46
C THR A 8 -12.96 -0.57 3.57
N VAL A 9 -11.65 -0.69 3.43
CA VAL A 9 -10.79 -1.42 4.38
C VAL A 9 -9.89 -0.49 5.19
N LEU A 10 -9.66 0.72 4.69
CA LEU A 10 -8.88 1.76 5.34
C LEU A 10 -9.44 3.12 4.94
N SER A 11 -9.72 3.95 5.93
CA SER A 11 -10.09 5.35 5.75
C SER A 11 -9.02 6.23 6.38
N LEU A 12 -8.55 7.22 5.64
CA LEU A 12 -7.63 8.24 6.13
C LEU A 12 -8.29 9.60 5.95
N ASP A 13 -8.32 10.39 7.02
CA ASP A 13 -8.66 11.79 6.94
C ASP A 13 -7.52 12.61 6.30
N SER A 14 -7.81 13.87 5.99
CA SER A 14 -6.88 14.80 5.36
C SER A 14 -5.58 14.98 6.13
N GLU A 15 -5.62 15.10 7.45
CA GLU A 15 -4.42 15.28 8.28
C GLU A 15 -3.55 14.01 8.25
N ALA A 16 -4.20 12.84 8.31
CA ALA A 16 -3.52 11.56 8.20
C ALA A 16 -2.84 11.37 6.83
N VAL A 17 -3.47 11.83 5.74
CA VAL A 17 -2.87 11.80 4.38
C VAL A 17 -1.71 12.79 4.25
N LEU A 18 -1.86 14.00 4.78
CA LEU A 18 -0.80 15.02 4.76
C LEU A 18 0.42 14.59 5.58
N SER A 19 0.20 13.85 6.67
CA SER A 19 1.25 13.30 7.52
C SER A 19 1.96 12.08 6.93
N LEU A 20 1.49 11.53 5.81
CA LEU A 20 2.22 10.46 5.10
C LEU A 20 3.53 11.01 4.54
N LYS A 21 4.62 10.31 4.83
CA LYS A 21 5.93 10.59 4.25
C LYS A 21 5.94 10.15 2.79
N ASP A 22 6.72 10.81 1.94
CA ASP A 22 7.07 10.24 0.64
C ASP A 22 7.76 8.87 0.83
N GLY A 23 7.45 7.95 -0.07
CA GLY A 23 7.82 6.54 -0.01
C GLY A 23 6.84 5.66 0.78
N ILE A 24 7.37 4.61 1.42
CA ILE A 24 6.60 3.56 2.08
C ILE A 24 6.11 3.98 3.49
N ASN A 25 4.81 3.85 3.72
CA ASN A 25 4.13 4.03 5.00
C ASN A 25 3.34 2.76 5.37
N PHE A 26 3.45 2.30 6.62
CA PHE A 26 2.64 1.18 7.13
C PHE A 26 1.51 1.74 8.00
N LYS A 27 0.26 1.37 7.70
CA LYS A 27 -0.90 1.85 8.43
C LYS A 27 -1.78 0.69 8.89
N LYS A 28 -2.08 0.66 10.19
CA LYS A 28 -3.06 -0.26 10.75
C LYS A 28 -4.46 0.32 10.59
N SER A 29 -5.39 -0.48 10.08
CA SER A 29 -6.80 -0.11 10.07
C SER A 29 -7.39 -0.33 11.47
N PRO A 30 -8.10 0.66 12.04
CA PRO A 30 -8.81 0.47 13.29
C PRO A 30 -10.02 -0.46 13.14
N ASP A 31 -10.56 -0.59 11.91
CA ASP A 31 -11.82 -1.30 11.64
C ASP A 31 -11.64 -2.82 11.55
N ASP A 32 -10.56 -3.27 10.90
CA ASP A 32 -10.29 -4.70 10.66
C ASP A 32 -9.01 -5.24 11.32
N ALA A 33 -8.30 -4.37 12.07
CA ALA A 33 -7.03 -4.64 12.74
C ALA A 33 -5.86 -5.13 11.84
N LYS A 34 -6.02 -5.13 10.51
CA LYS A 34 -4.95 -5.47 9.56
C LYS A 34 -4.07 -4.26 9.27
N CYS A 35 -2.90 -4.57 8.73
CA CYS A 35 -1.92 -3.59 8.31
C CYS A 35 -1.92 -3.47 6.78
N TYR A 36 -1.78 -2.24 6.31
CA TYR A 36 -1.77 -1.84 4.92
C TYR A 36 -0.47 -1.10 4.62
N ILE A 37 0.00 -1.20 3.39
CA ILE A 37 1.13 -0.44 2.88
C ILE A 37 0.57 0.66 2.01
N ILE A 38 0.96 1.90 2.26
CA ILE A 38 0.66 3.05 1.43
C ILE A 38 1.99 3.59 0.90
N TYR A 39 2.10 3.63 -0.42
CA TYR A 39 3.20 4.25 -1.13
C TYR A 39 2.75 5.62 -1.62
N LYS A 40 3.50 6.67 -1.25
CA LYS A 40 3.26 8.05 -1.66
C LYS A 40 4.43 8.53 -2.49
N GLU A 41 4.17 9.07 -3.67
CA GLU A 41 5.20 9.67 -4.52
C GLU A 41 4.57 10.75 -5.39
N ASN A 42 5.15 11.95 -5.43
CA ASN A 42 4.69 13.06 -6.27
C ASN A 42 3.19 13.40 -6.11
N GLY A 43 2.65 13.20 -4.90
CA GLY A 43 1.23 13.42 -4.60
C GLY A 43 0.29 12.27 -5.02
N GLU A 44 0.79 11.26 -5.72
CA GLU A 44 0.06 10.03 -6.01
C GLU A 44 0.16 9.04 -4.85
N LEU A 45 -0.93 8.30 -4.62
CA LEU A 45 -0.99 7.26 -3.60
C LEU A 45 -1.29 5.93 -4.26
N LYS A 46 -0.56 4.90 -3.84
CA LYS A 46 -0.87 3.50 -4.10
C LYS A 46 -0.95 2.75 -2.78
N ALA A 47 -1.78 1.72 -2.72
CA ALA A 47 -1.90 0.94 -1.49
C ALA A 47 -2.11 -0.54 -1.77
N CYS A 48 -1.65 -1.37 -0.83
CA CYS A 48 -1.94 -2.80 -0.83
C CYS A 48 -2.05 -3.32 0.61
N LYS A 49 -2.56 -4.54 0.78
CA LYS A 49 -2.49 -5.22 2.07
C LYS A 49 -1.03 -5.50 2.42
N ASN A 50 -0.66 -5.34 3.68
CA ASN A 50 0.64 -5.80 4.18
C ASN A 50 0.63 -7.33 4.36
N GLN A 51 0.45 -8.06 3.27
CA GLN A 51 0.43 -9.51 3.27
C GLN A 51 1.02 -10.03 1.95
N CYS A 52 2.13 -10.74 2.07
CA CYS A 52 2.82 -11.38 0.97
C CYS A 52 1.93 -12.48 0.38
N LYS A 53 1.69 -12.39 -0.93
CA LYS A 53 0.86 -13.36 -1.67
C LYS A 53 1.48 -14.76 -1.76
N HIS A 54 2.79 -14.88 -1.55
CA HIS A 54 3.46 -16.18 -1.57
C HIS A 54 2.85 -17.14 -0.53
N GLN A 55 2.98 -16.83 0.77
CA GLN A 55 2.47 -17.67 1.87
C GLN A 55 2.07 -16.82 3.10
N GLY A 56 1.54 -15.62 2.85
CA GLY A 56 0.93 -14.77 3.88
C GLY A 56 1.92 -14.16 4.89
N GLY A 57 3.22 -14.07 4.58
CA GLY A 57 4.18 -13.33 5.40
C GLY A 57 3.89 -11.83 5.41
N LEU A 58 4.38 -11.11 6.41
CA LEU A 58 4.29 -9.64 6.43
C LEU A 58 5.49 -9.04 5.70
N PHE A 59 5.33 -7.82 5.21
CA PHE A 59 6.43 -7.05 4.66
C PHE A 59 6.97 -6.05 5.67
N ILE A 60 8.28 -5.80 5.57
CA ILE A 60 9.00 -4.72 6.24
C ILE A 60 9.76 -3.92 5.18
N LYS A 61 10.19 -2.68 5.49
CA LYS A 61 11.11 -1.97 4.59
C LYS A 61 12.35 -2.82 4.34
N ASP A 62 12.77 -2.88 3.09
CA ASP A 62 14.04 -3.51 2.78
C ASP A 62 15.17 -2.52 3.11
N ILE A 63 16.15 -2.93 3.91
CA ILE A 63 17.26 -2.06 4.33
C ILE A 63 18.28 -1.85 3.20
N GLU A 64 18.31 -2.76 2.24
CA GLU A 64 19.19 -2.70 1.08
C GLU A 64 18.60 -1.84 -0.05
N ASP A 65 17.35 -1.38 0.11
CA ASP A 65 16.65 -0.61 -0.91
C ASP A 65 17.06 0.86 -0.86
N LEU A 66 17.79 1.29 -1.90
CA LEU A 66 18.28 2.65 -2.03
C LEU A 66 17.19 3.62 -2.51
N ASP A 67 16.19 3.12 -3.24
CA ASP A 67 15.16 3.94 -3.88
C ASP A 67 13.92 4.16 -2.99
N GLY A 68 13.81 3.44 -1.86
CA GLY A 68 12.70 3.58 -0.90
C GLY A 68 11.35 3.05 -1.39
N ARG A 69 11.34 2.17 -2.39
CA ARG A 69 10.16 1.59 -3.06
C ARG A 69 10.02 0.09 -2.86
N THR A 70 10.94 -0.54 -2.13
CA THR A 70 10.97 -2.00 -1.96
C THR A 70 10.67 -2.40 -0.53
N VAL A 71 9.79 -3.39 -0.38
CA VAL A 71 9.55 -4.07 0.89
C VAL A 71 9.93 -5.54 0.79
N ARG A 72 10.45 -6.10 1.88
CA ARG A 72 10.91 -7.49 1.96
C ARG A 72 10.00 -8.30 2.88
N CYS A 73 9.59 -9.46 2.42
CA CYS A 73 8.78 -10.40 3.19
C CYS A 73 9.61 -10.98 4.35
N THR A 74 9.05 -11.01 5.55
CA THR A 74 9.74 -11.51 6.75
C THR A 74 9.90 -13.03 6.79
N LYS A 75 9.12 -13.78 6.01
CA LYS A 75 9.17 -15.25 6.00
C LYS A 75 10.20 -15.83 5.02
N HIS A 76 10.16 -15.35 3.78
CA HIS A 76 10.91 -15.94 2.67
C HIS A 76 11.77 -14.92 1.92
N PHE A 77 11.84 -13.68 2.42
CA PHE A 77 12.67 -12.61 1.86
C PHE A 77 12.31 -12.18 0.44
N TRP A 78 11.14 -12.56 -0.05
CA TRP A 78 10.61 -12.07 -1.32
C TRP A 78 10.45 -10.56 -1.29
N LYS A 79 10.90 -9.88 -2.34
CA LYS A 79 10.89 -8.42 -2.44
C LYS A 79 9.75 -7.96 -3.35
N LEU A 80 8.99 -6.98 -2.89
CA LEU A 80 7.88 -6.35 -3.63
C LEU A 80 8.23 -4.87 -3.84
N ASN A 81 8.20 -4.42 -5.10
CA ASN A 81 8.24 -3.01 -5.43
C ASN A 81 6.82 -2.43 -5.30
N VAL A 82 6.60 -1.52 -4.35
CA VAL A 82 5.27 -1.00 -4.02
C VAL A 82 4.80 0.10 -4.98
N SER A 83 5.69 0.64 -5.82
CA SER A 83 5.32 1.60 -6.86
C SER A 83 4.68 0.89 -8.07
N THR A 84 5.08 -0.35 -8.35
CA THR A 84 4.59 -1.15 -9.48
C THR A 84 3.72 -2.33 -9.07
N MET A 85 3.67 -2.65 -7.77
CA MET A 85 3.05 -3.86 -7.22
C MET A 85 3.66 -5.17 -7.75
N GLN A 86 4.88 -5.12 -8.31
CA GLN A 86 5.55 -6.30 -8.85
C GLN A 86 6.55 -6.88 -7.86
N TYR A 87 6.57 -8.21 -7.75
CA TYR A 87 7.64 -8.90 -7.04
C TYR A 87 8.90 -8.86 -7.90
N VAL A 88 9.99 -8.35 -7.33
CA VAL A 88 11.27 -8.13 -8.03
C VAL A 88 12.34 -9.15 -7.64
N ASN A 89 12.06 -9.94 -6.60
CA ASN A 89 12.90 -11.06 -6.21
C ASN A 89 12.04 -12.12 -5.49
N PRO A 90 11.76 -13.27 -6.12
CA PRO A 90 12.07 -13.58 -7.51
C PRO A 90 11.29 -12.67 -8.51
N PRO A 91 11.87 -12.32 -9.67
CA PRO A 91 11.17 -11.60 -10.72
C PRO A 91 10.11 -12.50 -11.40
N ASP A 92 9.26 -11.92 -12.24
CA ASP A 92 8.28 -12.61 -13.11
C ASP A 92 7.34 -13.60 -12.38
N SER A 93 7.09 -13.35 -11.09
CA SER A 93 6.24 -14.22 -10.28
C SER A 93 4.76 -13.88 -10.43
N PHE A 94 4.25 -12.97 -9.60
CA PHE A 94 2.89 -12.46 -9.65
C PHE A 94 2.90 -11.00 -9.19
N THR A 95 1.77 -10.30 -9.33
CA THR A 95 1.61 -8.95 -8.80
C THR A 95 0.85 -8.96 -7.49
N GLN A 96 1.13 -7.99 -6.63
CA GLN A 96 0.31 -7.70 -5.46
C GLN A 96 -1.01 -7.05 -5.90
N ASP A 97 -2.10 -7.32 -5.19
CA ASP A 97 -3.37 -6.64 -5.46
C ASP A 97 -3.28 -5.20 -4.96
N GLU A 98 -3.37 -4.25 -5.89
CA GLU A 98 -3.56 -2.85 -5.54
C GLU A 98 -4.97 -2.64 -4.98
N LEU A 99 -5.08 -1.96 -3.86
CA LEU A 99 -6.36 -1.51 -3.33
C LEU A 99 -6.88 -0.39 -4.22
N GLY A 100 -8.09 -0.59 -4.77
CA GLY A 100 -8.71 0.38 -5.68
C GLY A 100 -9.00 1.75 -5.04
N LYS A 101 -9.31 2.73 -5.91
CA LYS A 101 -9.64 4.15 -5.62
C LYS A 101 -9.29 4.62 -4.19
N LEU A 102 -8.08 5.13 -4.04
CA LEU A 102 -7.73 6.03 -2.95
C LEU A 102 -8.33 7.41 -3.27
N SER A 103 -9.63 7.57 -3.07
CA SER A 103 -10.27 8.88 -3.26
C SER A 103 -10.02 9.74 -2.02
N CYS A 104 -9.06 10.65 -2.09
CA CYS A 104 -9.12 11.87 -1.29
C CYS A 104 -10.34 12.66 -1.78
N HIS A 105 -11.50 12.51 -1.12
CA HIS A 105 -12.62 13.41 -1.37
C HIS A 105 -12.31 14.78 -0.75
N PHE A 106 -11.40 15.54 -1.38
CA PHE A 106 -11.33 16.98 -1.19
C PHE A 106 -12.33 17.63 -2.15
N LEU A 107 -13.61 17.61 -1.78
CA LEU A 107 -14.52 18.65 -2.21
C LEU A 107 -14.58 19.68 -1.08
N ASN A 108 -13.56 20.54 -0.98
CA ASN A 108 -13.79 21.85 -0.39
C ASN A 108 -14.10 22.81 -1.53
N LEU A 109 -15.40 22.91 -1.82
CA LEU A 109 -15.99 24.09 -2.42
C LEU A 109 -15.85 25.25 -1.43
N LYS A 110 -15.25 26.33 -1.94
CA LYS A 110 -15.30 27.74 -1.51
C LYS A 110 -14.44 28.19 -0.35
N GLY A 111 -13.59 29.16 -0.68
CA GLY A 111 -13.11 30.16 0.26
C GLY A 111 -11.90 30.96 -0.24
N TYR A 112 -11.99 31.58 -1.41
CA TYR A 112 -11.54 32.96 -1.75
C TYR A 112 -12.09 33.31 -3.14
#